data_AF-C1N8Q4-F1
#
_entry.id   AF-C1N8Q4-F1
#
_cell.length_a   1.000
_cell.length_b   1.000
_cell.length_c   1.000
_cell.angle_alpha   90.00
_cell.angle_beta   90.00
_cell.angle_gamma   90.00
#
_symmetry.space_group_name_H-M   'P 1'
#
loop_
_entity.id
_entity.type
_entity.pdbx_description
1 polymer ?
#
loop_
_entity_poly.entity_id
_entity_poly.type
_entity_poly.pdbx_seq_one_letter_code
_entity_poly.pdbx_strand_id
1 'polypeptide(L)'
;MATSIVSLVDILHAAVSRGDADRVRSLLENGAPVNARLRHRTTCLHWAASEDAHEIVETLCRAGADVNATAVDGCTPLHYAA
;
A
#
# COMPACT_ATOMS: atom_id res chain seq x y z
N MET A 1 14.96 12.35 -15.25
CA MET A 1 14.24 11.12 -15.69
C MET A 1 15.01 9.93 -15.15
N ALA A 2 14.66 9.45 -13.96
CA ALA A 2 15.39 8.36 -13.33
C ALA A 2 14.81 7.03 -13.81
N THR A 3 15.58 6.35 -14.64
CA THR A 3 15.45 4.94 -15.03
C THR A 3 15.28 4.10 -13.77
N SER A 4 14.04 3.66 -13.51
CA SER A 4 13.68 2.96 -12.27
C SER A 4 14.08 1.50 -12.38
N ILE A 5 15.13 1.12 -11.65
CA ILE A 5 15.22 -0.24 -11.13
C ILE A 5 13.96 -0.41 -10.26
N VAL A 6 13.04 -1.28 -10.69
CA VAL A 6 11.77 -1.50 -10.00
C VAL A 6 12.07 -1.85 -8.53
N SER A 7 11.65 -1.00 -7.60
CA SER A 7 11.91 -1.19 -6.17
C SER A 7 10.82 -2.03 -5.52
N LEU A 8 11.09 -2.69 -4.38
CA LEU A 8 10.07 -3.43 -3.62
C LEU A 8 8.83 -2.57 -3.30
N VAL A 9 9.00 -1.26 -3.17
CA VAL A 9 7.91 -0.29 -3.00
C VAL A 9 6.98 -0.29 -4.21
N ASP A 10 7.53 -0.19 -5.42
CA ASP A 10 6.75 -0.14 -6.66
C ASP A 10 6.01 -1.47 -6.89
N ILE A 11 6.67 -2.60 -6.58
CA ILE A 11 6.06 -3.93 -6.73
C ILE A 11 4.94 -4.13 -5.71
N LEU A 12 5.10 -3.66 -4.47
CA LEU A 12 4.09 -3.77 -3.43
C LEU A 12 2.82 -3.00 -3.82
N HIS A 13 2.96 -1.74 -4.26
CA HIS A 13 1.81 -0.95 -4.70
C HIS A 13 1.13 -1.56 -5.93
N ALA A 14 1.90 -2.09 -6.87
CA ALA A 14 1.35 -2.77 -8.04
C ALA A 14 0.62 -4.08 -7.69
N ALA A 15 1.05 -4.81 -6.65
CA ALA A 15 0.35 -6.00 -6.16
C ALA A 15 -0.98 -5.63 -5.48
N VAL A 16 -0.97 -4.58 -4.64
CA VAL A 16 -2.18 -4.04 -4.00
C VAL A 16 -3.20 -3.60 -5.03
N SER A 17 -2.79 -2.81 -6.03
CA SER A 17 -3.67 -2.34 -7.11
C SER A 17 -4.27 -3.47 -7.96
N ARG A 18 -3.70 -4.68 -7.93
CA ARG A 18 -4.21 -5.85 -8.64
C ARG A 18 -5.07 -6.77 -7.76
N GLY A 19 -5.19 -6.48 -6.46
CA GLY A 19 -5.87 -7.38 -5.53
C GLY A 19 -5.08 -8.67 -5.23
N ASP A 20 -3.78 -8.71 -5.50
CA ASP A 20 -2.94 -9.91 -5.35
C ASP A 20 -2.43 -10.06 -3.89
N ALA A 21 -3.29 -10.59 -3.02
CA ALA A 21 -3.01 -10.70 -1.58
C ALA A 21 -1.80 -11.60 -1.25
N ASP A 22 -1.62 -12.70 -1.97
CA ASP A 22 -0.48 -13.61 -1.78
C ASP A 22 0.84 -12.91 -2.11
N ARG A 23 0.87 -12.14 -3.20
CA ARG A 23 2.06 -11.37 -3.57
C ARG A 23 2.34 -10.23 -2.60
N VAL A 24 1.30 -9.55 -2.09
CA VAL A 24 1.45 -8.55 -1.03
C VAL A 24 2.12 -9.17 0.20
N ARG A 25 1.62 -10.31 0.66
CA ARG A 25 2.17 -11.03 1.81
C ARG A 25 3.64 -11.39 1.62
N SER A 26 3.97 -12.01 0.48
CA SER A 26 5.34 -12.40 0.15
C SER A 26 6.28 -11.19 0.11
N LEU A 27 5.85 -10.06 -0.44
CA LEU A 27 6.68 -8.85 -0.50
C LEU A 27 6.95 -8.28 0.90
N LEU A 28 5.95 -8.25 1.78
CA LEU A 28 6.11 -7.79 3.16
C LEU A 28 7.05 -8.71 3.95
N GLU A 29 6.96 -10.03 3.78
CA GLU A 29 7.87 -11.01 4.36
C GLU A 29 9.32 -10.82 3.87
N ASN A 30 9.50 -10.39 2.61
CA ASN A 30 10.79 -10.03 2.03
C ASN A 30 11.28 -8.62 2.41
N GLY A 31 10.64 -7.97 3.40
CA GLY A 31 11.08 -6.68 3.93
C GLY A 31 10.64 -5.48 3.11
N ALA A 32 9.61 -5.61 2.27
CA ALA A 32 9.00 -4.45 1.63
C ALA A 32 8.46 -3.48 2.72
N PRO A 33 8.79 -2.19 2.64
CA PRO A 33 8.35 -1.22 3.63
C PRO A 33 6.83 -0.97 3.53
N VAL A 34 6.07 -1.51 4.48
CA VAL A 34 4.59 -1.43 4.53
C VAL A 34 4.04 0.00 4.46
N ASN A 35 4.77 0.95 5.05
CA ASN A 35 4.42 2.37 5.13
C ASN A 35 5.09 3.23 4.05
N ALA A 36 5.67 2.60 3.02
CA ALA A 36 6.25 3.36 1.93
C ALA A 36 5.20 4.20 1.20
N ARG A 37 5.64 5.37 0.79
CA ARG A 37 4.83 6.38 0.14
C ARG A 37 5.24 6.51 -1.31
N LEU A 38 4.27 6.48 -2.21
CA LEU A 38 4.43 6.87 -3.60
C LEU A 38 4.15 8.39 -3.77
N ARG A 39 3.83 8.79 -5.00
CA ARG A 39 3.39 10.15 -5.33
C ARG A 39 2.23 10.56 -4.43
N HIS A 40 2.16 11.85 -4.12
CA HIS A 40 1.11 12.41 -3.25
C HIS A 40 1.06 11.83 -1.83
N ARG A 41 2.17 11.23 -1.34
CA ARG A 41 2.27 10.62 0.00
C ARG A 41 1.29 9.46 0.22
N THR A 42 0.73 8.86 -0.83
CA THR A 42 -0.17 7.72 -0.70
C THR A 42 0.58 6.47 -0.31
N THR A 43 0.05 5.73 0.65
CA THR A 43 0.53 4.39 1.04
C THR A 43 -0.31 3.29 0.38
N CYS A 44 0.17 2.05 0.43
CA CYS A 44 -0.59 0.87 0.03
C CYS A 44 -1.97 0.78 0.72
N LEU A 45 -2.08 1.20 1.98
CA LEU A 45 -3.34 1.14 2.72
C LEU A 45 -4.40 2.11 2.18
N HIS A 46 -4.01 3.25 1.60
CA HIS A 46 -4.96 4.15 0.91
C HIS A 46 -5.60 3.46 -0.31
N TRP A 47 -4.79 2.76 -1.09
CA TRP A 47 -5.24 2.07 -2.31
C TRP A 47 -6.06 0.83 -1.97
N ALA A 48 -5.62 0.05 -0.98
CA ALA A 48 -6.37 -1.13 -0.54
C ALA A 48 -7.76 -0.76 -0.01
N ALA A 49 -7.88 0.40 0.66
CA ALA A 49 -9.17 0.91 1.14
C ALA A 49 -10.14 1.28 0.01
N SER A 50 -9.65 1.77 -1.14
CA SER A 50 -10.51 2.14 -2.27
C SER A 50 -10.95 0.96 -3.15
N GLU A 51 -10.29 -0.19 -3.05
CA GLU A 51 -10.46 -1.33 -3.99
C GLU A 51 -11.28 -2.50 -3.39
N ASP A 52 -12.06 -2.27 -2.32
CA ASP A 52 -12.80 -3.32 -1.57
C ASP A 52 -11.92 -4.53 -1.13
N ALA A 53 -10.61 -4.31 -1.06
CA ALA A 53 -9.60 -5.36 -0.91
C ALA A 53 -9.38 -5.73 0.56
N HIS A 54 -10.44 -6.23 1.21
CA HIS A 54 -10.48 -6.54 2.64
C HIS A 54 -9.30 -7.39 3.14
N GLU A 55 -8.94 -8.44 2.40
CA GLU A 55 -7.81 -9.31 2.79
C GLU A 55 -6.47 -8.56 2.75
N ILE A 56 -6.29 -7.67 1.78
CA ILE A 56 -5.08 -6.86 1.64
C ILE A 56 -5.02 -5.80 2.74
N VAL A 57 -6.15 -5.14 3.04
CA VAL A 57 -6.26 -4.22 4.18
C VAL A 57 -5.84 -4.91 5.47
N GLU A 58 -6.36 -6.12 5.73
CA GLU A 58 -6.00 -6.88 6.92
C GLU A 58 -4.51 -7.25 6.92
N THR A 59 -3.97 -7.71 5.79
CA THR A 59 -2.56 -8.08 5.65
C THR A 59 -1.63 -6.89 5.92
N LEU A 60 -1.94 -5.72 5.36
CA LEU A 60 -1.18 -4.49 5.58
C LEU A 60 -1.27 -4.04 7.05
N CYS A 61 -2.46 -4.08 7.66
CA CYS A 61 -2.63 -3.74 9.08
C CYS A 61 -1.85 -4.66 10.01
N ARG A 62 -1.90 -5.98 9.77
CA ARG A 62 -1.11 -6.98 10.52
C ARG A 62 0.40 -6.75 10.38
N ALA A 63 0.84 -6.24 9.23
CA ALA A 63 2.23 -5.86 8.98
C ALA A 63 2.63 -4.49 9.58
N GLY A 64 1.74 -3.82 10.31
CA GLY A 64 2.03 -2.54 10.97
C GLY A 64 1.85 -1.32 10.06
N ALA A 65 0.96 -1.39 9.07
CA ALA A 65 0.56 -0.21 8.32
C ALA A 65 -0.03 0.87 9.24
N ASP A 66 0.37 2.12 9.01
CA ASP A 66 -0.19 3.28 9.69
C ASP A 66 -1.58 3.59 9.14
N VAL A 67 -2.61 3.16 9.89
CA VAL A 67 -4.02 3.38 9.57
C VAL A 67 -4.43 4.85 9.52
N ASN A 68 -3.61 5.74 10.09
CA ASN A 68 -3.82 7.18 10.11
C ASN A 68 -2.86 7.94 9.18
N ALA A 69 -2.12 7.24 8.32
CA ALA A 69 -1.21 7.88 7.39
C ALA A 69 -1.96 8.91 6.54
N THR A 70 -1.42 10.12 6.42
CA THR A 70 -2.06 11.16 5.59
C THR A 70 -1.38 11.29 4.23
N ALA A 71 -2.19 11.32 3.16
CA ALA A 71 -1.80 11.79 1.84
C ALA A 71 -1.56 13.32 1.83
N VAL A 72 -1.13 13.88 0.70
CA VAL A 72 -0.79 15.31 0.57
C VAL A 72 -1.99 16.23 0.81
N ASP A 73 -3.19 15.78 0.49
CA ASP A 73 -4.46 16.49 0.72
C ASP A 73 -5.01 16.33 2.14
N GLY A 74 -4.31 15.60 3.01
CA GLY A 74 -4.73 15.31 4.38
C GLY A 74 -5.70 14.14 4.51
N CYS A 75 -6.06 13.48 3.39
CA CYS A 75 -6.90 12.29 3.42
C CYS A 75 -6.15 11.12 4.06
N THR A 76 -6.86 10.34 4.87
CA THR A 76 -6.39 9.08 5.47
C THR A 76 -6.95 7.89 4.69
N PRO A 77 -6.46 6.65 4.89
CA PRO A 77 -7.04 5.47 4.24
C PRO A 77 -8.56 5.36 4.40
N LEU A 78 -9.10 5.75 5.55
CA LEU A 78 -10.54 5.73 5.79
C LEU A 78 -11.31 6.69 4.86
N HIS A 79 -10.72 7.82 4.47
CA HIS A 79 -11.34 8.74 3.51
C HIS A 79 -11.40 8.15 2.09
N TYR A 80 -10.58 7.15 1.78
CA TYR A 80 -10.57 6.44 0.50
C TYR A 80 -11.50 5.23 0.47
N ALA A 81 -12.01 4.79 1.63
CA ALA A 81 -12.97 3.70 1.71
C ALA A 81 -14.31 4.13 1.07
N ALA A 82 -14.81 3.31 0.15
CA ALA A 82 -16.10 3.51 -0.52
C ALA A 82 -17.29 3.04 0.33
#